data_AF-A0A0A9WZC0-F1
#
_entry.id   AF-A0A0A9WZC0-F1
#
_cell.length_a   1.000
_cell.length_b   1.000
_cell.length_c   1.000
_cell.angle_alpha   90.00
_cell.angle_beta   90.00
_cell.angle_gamma   90.00
#
_symmetry.space_group_name_H-M   'P 1'
#
loop_
_entity.id
_entity.type
_entity.pdbx_description
1 polymer ?
#
loop_
_entity_poly.entity_id
_entity_poly.type
_entity_poly.pdbx_seq_one_letter_code
_entity_poly.pdbx_strand_id
1 'polypeptide(L)'
;MEQPTNMSATEEKESSVAPATKKSAGGPKESDNQKPKHKLTWMLVHSVLAAAIGSGFQHGYNAAVLNSPQKLVMTWMNETLQASDAKLEIVWSMTVSIVCIGGIVGSALTSLLAGTLGRRMTLISNNGLATLAGLMMGTAKYIDGYWLLILGRFVSGLNAGLNAGVAPMYLSEISPMRLRGSIGAMYQLVITISILIAQVLGHENVLGTECCWPMLLYLIIIPAIYQVVALFFSPDSPKYLLERGKDEKAIKASEQLCGKVEGEANIEAIRNEIAAARELPKVTMHDMVKVKKYRKPLIIMCLLMAAQQLSGINAVIYYSTDIFKAGGLSESTAQLATVGVGIVNVLVTIAGVFLVETVGRKPLLAVGFVVCQ
;
A
#
# COMPACT_ATOMS: atom_id res chain seq x y z
N MET A 1 56.87 42.89 -16.78
CA MET A 1 58.04 43.77 -16.58
C MET A 1 58.11 44.03 -15.09
N GLU A 2 58.79 43.10 -14.41
CA GLU A 2 60.11 43.30 -13.76
C GLU A 2 59.89 43.76 -12.31
N GLN A 3 59.88 42.84 -11.33
CA GLN A 3 61.04 42.31 -10.57
C GLN A 3 61.73 43.37 -9.67
N PRO A 4 62.45 42.99 -8.58
CA PRO A 4 62.11 42.08 -7.48
C PRO A 4 62.74 42.61 -6.14
N THR A 5 63.25 41.73 -5.28
CA THR A 5 64.19 41.89 -4.13
C THR A 5 63.59 42.16 -2.73
N ASN A 6 64.07 41.59 -1.62
CA ASN A 6 65.15 40.65 -1.34
C ASN A 6 64.99 40.02 0.07
N MET A 7 65.73 38.93 0.29
CA MET A 7 65.89 38.11 1.49
C MET A 7 66.71 38.73 2.65
N SER A 8 66.63 38.03 3.80
CA SER A 8 67.65 37.82 4.87
C SER A 8 67.56 38.78 6.09
N ALA A 9 67.85 38.41 7.36
CA ALA A 9 68.62 37.31 7.94
C ALA A 9 68.42 37.18 9.50
N THR A 10 68.77 36.00 10.05
CA THR A 10 69.52 35.70 11.32
C THR A 10 69.02 36.13 12.73
N GLU A 11 68.80 35.16 13.65
CA GLU A 11 69.65 34.77 14.83
C GLU A 11 69.15 35.43 16.15
N GLU A 12 69.23 34.93 17.39
CA GLU A 12 69.90 33.82 18.08
C GLU A 12 69.35 33.72 19.53
N LYS A 13 69.68 32.60 20.23
CA LYS A 13 69.90 32.40 21.69
C LYS A 13 68.81 31.85 22.63
N GLU A 14 69.13 30.64 23.11
CA GLU A 14 68.65 29.91 24.29
C GLU A 14 69.29 30.41 25.62
N SER A 15 68.57 30.29 26.75
CA SER A 15 69.11 29.71 28.01
C SER A 15 68.03 29.38 29.08
N SER A 16 68.02 28.13 29.58
CA SER A 16 67.98 27.65 31.00
C SER A 16 67.05 28.38 32.03
N VAL A 17 66.22 27.79 32.93
CA VAL A 17 66.11 26.48 33.63
C VAL A 17 64.73 26.37 34.37
N ALA A 18 64.28 25.13 34.63
CA ALA A 18 63.01 24.59 35.20
C ALA A 18 62.67 24.97 36.69
N PRO A 19 61.60 24.47 37.39
CA PRO A 19 60.57 23.46 37.03
C PRO A 19 59.11 23.78 37.48
N ALA A 20 58.20 22.80 37.26
CA ALA A 20 56.91 22.55 37.95
C ALA A 20 55.60 22.78 37.17
N THR A 21 54.81 21.69 37.14
CA THR A 21 53.33 21.63 37.04
C THR A 21 52.67 22.33 35.85
N LYS A 22 52.49 21.59 34.73
CA LYS A 22 51.53 21.96 33.68
C LYS A 22 50.09 21.78 34.17
N LYS A 23 49.47 22.86 34.66
CA LYS A 23 48.08 23.18 34.32
C LYS A 23 48.08 23.75 32.90
N SER A 24 47.41 23.12 31.96
CA SER A 24 47.03 23.73 30.69
C SER A 24 45.52 23.74 30.58
N ALA A 25 44.97 24.93 30.50
CA ALA A 25 43.60 25.22 30.14
C ALA A 25 43.35 24.90 28.65
N GLY A 26 42.08 24.60 28.35
CA GLY A 26 41.39 25.13 27.16
C GLY A 26 41.68 24.50 25.81
N GLY A 27 40.89 23.50 25.44
CA GLY A 27 40.52 23.19 24.06
C GLY A 27 39.09 22.63 24.08
N PRO A 28 38.12 23.15 23.28
CA PRO A 28 36.78 22.61 23.27
C PRO A 28 36.85 21.16 22.82
N LYS A 29 36.34 20.24 23.65
CA LYS A 29 36.08 18.87 23.23
C LYS A 29 35.21 18.95 21.99
N GLU A 30 35.72 18.49 20.85
CA GLU A 30 34.91 18.15 19.69
C GLU A 30 33.72 17.35 20.21
N SER A 31 32.56 17.99 20.18
CA SER A 31 31.30 17.31 20.41
C SER A 31 31.20 16.27 19.32
N ASP A 32 31.41 15.01 19.73
CA ASP A 32 31.03 13.80 19.02
C ASP A 32 29.80 14.10 18.15
N ASN A 33 30.03 14.21 16.84
CA ASN A 33 29.02 14.52 15.84
C ASN A 33 28.18 13.25 15.67
N GLN A 34 27.44 12.90 16.73
CA GLN A 34 26.47 11.84 16.73
C GLN A 34 25.37 12.28 15.77
N LYS A 35 25.45 11.76 14.53
CA LYS A 35 24.29 11.71 13.64
C LYS A 35 23.09 11.33 14.51
N PRO A 36 22.03 12.14 14.58
CA PRO A 36 20.94 11.90 15.52
C PRO A 36 20.46 10.47 15.31
N LYS A 37 20.51 9.65 16.38
CA LYS A 37 19.97 8.29 16.34
C LYS A 37 18.48 8.41 16.04
N HIS A 38 18.12 8.26 14.78
CA HIS A 38 16.75 8.38 14.30
C HIS A 38 15.90 7.27 14.93
N LYS A 39 15.16 7.62 15.98
CA LYS A 39 14.25 6.69 16.65
C LYS A 39 12.94 6.64 15.87
N LEU A 40 12.52 5.43 15.51
CA LEU A 40 11.20 5.20 14.93
C LEU A 40 10.15 5.49 16.01
N THR A 41 9.27 6.47 15.77
CA THR A 41 8.22 6.78 16.75
C THR A 41 7.13 5.71 16.73
N TRP A 42 6.64 5.34 17.91
CA TRP A 42 5.51 4.40 18.03
C TRP A 42 4.29 4.84 17.21
N MET A 43 4.00 6.15 17.20
CA MET A 43 2.88 6.69 16.43
C MET A 43 3.00 6.42 14.93
N LEU A 44 4.21 6.53 14.36
CA LEU A 44 4.44 6.21 12.96
C LEU A 44 4.20 4.72 12.70
N VAL A 45 4.71 3.83 13.55
CA VAL A 45 4.47 2.38 13.44
C VAL A 45 2.97 2.08 13.51
N HIS A 46 2.28 2.64 14.48
CA HIS A 46 0.84 2.48 14.66
C HIS A 46 0.04 2.95 13.43
N SER A 47 0.29 4.17 12.93
CA SER A 47 -0.43 4.71 11.78
C SER A 47 -0.15 3.95 10.49
N VAL A 48 1.09 3.48 10.32
CA VAL A 48 1.45 2.67 9.16
C VAL A 48 0.77 1.29 9.25
N LEU A 49 0.79 0.62 10.39
CA LEU A 49 0.10 -0.66 10.59
C LEU A 49 -1.41 -0.50 10.42
N ALA A 50 -2.01 0.56 10.96
CA ALA A 50 -3.44 0.85 10.82
C ALA A 50 -3.85 0.99 9.34
N ALA A 51 -3.07 1.73 8.55
CA ALA A 51 -3.33 1.91 7.13
C ALA A 51 -3.03 0.64 6.32
N ALA A 52 -1.90 -0.03 6.59
CA ALA A 52 -1.49 -1.21 5.85
C ALA A 52 -2.38 -2.42 6.12
N ILE A 53 -2.62 -2.75 7.39
CA ILE A 53 -3.51 -3.85 7.78
C ILE A 53 -4.94 -3.51 7.39
N GLY A 54 -5.45 -2.32 7.71
CA GLY A 54 -6.83 -1.97 7.41
C GLY A 54 -7.17 -2.01 5.92
N SER A 55 -6.38 -1.32 5.09
CA SER A 55 -6.67 -1.21 3.65
C SER A 55 -6.09 -2.36 2.83
N GLY A 56 -4.83 -2.73 3.10
CA GLY A 56 -4.14 -3.79 2.37
C GLY A 56 -4.77 -5.16 2.63
N PHE A 57 -5.20 -5.44 3.86
CA PHE A 57 -5.86 -6.71 4.17
C PHE A 57 -7.17 -6.85 3.44
N GLN A 58 -8.02 -5.83 3.49
CA GLN A 58 -9.30 -5.84 2.79
C GLN A 58 -9.11 -6.03 1.28
N HIS A 59 -8.10 -5.39 0.68
CA HIS A 59 -7.80 -5.52 -0.74
C HIS A 59 -7.40 -6.97 -1.10
N GLY A 60 -6.39 -7.52 -0.41
CA GLY A 60 -5.91 -8.88 -0.68
C GLY A 60 -6.94 -9.96 -0.37
N TYR A 61 -7.67 -9.81 0.73
CA TYR A 61 -8.68 -10.78 1.15
C TYR A 61 -9.85 -10.85 0.16
N ASN A 62 -10.42 -9.71 -0.24
CA ASN A 62 -11.54 -9.69 -1.20
C ASN A 62 -11.15 -10.18 -2.60
N ALA A 63 -9.87 -10.11 -2.96
CA ALA A 63 -9.38 -10.67 -4.21
C ALA A 63 -9.51 -12.21 -4.21
N ALA A 64 -9.09 -12.89 -3.14
CA ALA A 64 -8.99 -14.35 -3.13
C ALA A 64 -10.18 -15.08 -2.47
N VAL A 65 -11.01 -14.40 -1.68
CA VAL A 65 -12.04 -15.04 -0.82
C VAL A 65 -13.05 -15.93 -1.56
N LEU A 66 -13.39 -15.64 -2.82
CA LEU A 66 -14.35 -16.45 -3.59
C LEU A 66 -13.72 -17.60 -4.39
N ASN A 67 -12.40 -17.70 -4.48
CA ASN A 67 -11.75 -18.75 -5.25
C ASN A 67 -12.03 -20.14 -4.65
N SER A 68 -11.71 -20.34 -3.36
CA SER A 68 -11.89 -21.63 -2.71
C SER A 68 -13.36 -22.07 -2.58
N PRO A 69 -14.32 -21.21 -2.15
CA PRO A 69 -15.74 -21.59 -2.07
C PRO A 69 -16.50 -21.47 -3.41
N GLN A 70 -15.82 -21.28 -4.55
CA GLN A 70 -16.46 -21.05 -5.85
C GLN A 70 -17.56 -22.07 -6.17
N LYS A 71 -17.25 -23.37 -6.07
CA LYS A 71 -18.20 -24.46 -6.37
C LYS A 71 -19.44 -24.40 -5.48
N LEU A 72 -19.26 -24.09 -4.18
CA LEU A 72 -20.35 -23.97 -3.22
C LEU A 72 -21.27 -22.79 -3.55
N VAL A 73 -20.67 -21.63 -3.85
CA VAL A 73 -21.44 -20.43 -4.19
C VAL A 73 -22.17 -20.61 -5.52
N MET A 74 -21.53 -21.22 -6.52
CA MET A 74 -22.18 -21.53 -7.80
C MET A 74 -23.33 -22.54 -7.64
N THR A 75 -23.17 -23.55 -6.78
CA THR A 75 -24.24 -24.52 -6.49
C THR A 75 -25.45 -23.81 -5.84
N TRP A 76 -25.22 -23.01 -4.81
CA TRP A 76 -26.28 -22.19 -4.18
C TRP A 76 -26.96 -21.21 -5.16
N MET A 77 -26.17 -20.55 -6.02
CA MET A 77 -26.72 -19.68 -7.06
C MET A 77 -27.62 -20.46 -8.02
N ASN A 78 -27.25 -21.68 -8.38
CA ASN A 78 -28.05 -22.51 -9.28
C ASN A 78 -29.37 -22.95 -8.64
N GLU A 79 -29.37 -23.29 -7.35
CA GLU A 79 -30.59 -23.61 -6.61
C GLU A 79 -31.59 -22.44 -6.62
N THR A 80 -31.09 -21.21 -6.57
CA THR A 80 -31.92 -19.99 -6.60
C THR A 80 -32.33 -19.59 -8.02
N LEU A 81 -31.43 -19.68 -9.00
CA LEU A 81 -31.69 -19.25 -10.39
C LEU A 81 -32.42 -20.30 -11.24
N GLN A 82 -32.28 -21.60 -10.92
CA GLN A 82 -32.68 -22.73 -11.76
C GLN A 82 -32.28 -22.51 -13.25
N ALA A 83 -31.02 -22.14 -13.47
CA ALA A 83 -30.51 -21.73 -14.76
C ALA A 83 -29.78 -22.87 -15.48
N SER A 84 -29.58 -22.72 -16.79
CA SER A 84 -28.63 -23.57 -17.53
C SER A 84 -27.18 -23.28 -17.10
N ASP A 85 -26.30 -24.28 -17.25
CA ASP A 85 -24.88 -24.17 -16.88
C ASP A 85 -24.20 -22.94 -17.51
N ALA A 86 -24.45 -22.70 -18.80
CA ALA A 86 -23.92 -21.53 -19.51
C ALA A 86 -24.37 -20.19 -18.89
N LYS A 87 -25.61 -20.11 -18.40
CA LYS A 87 -26.12 -18.90 -17.74
C LYS A 87 -25.52 -18.74 -16.34
N LEU A 88 -25.31 -19.83 -15.62
CA LEU A 88 -24.64 -19.82 -14.31
C LEU A 88 -23.19 -19.34 -14.42
N GLU A 89 -22.43 -19.81 -15.40
CA GLU A 89 -21.05 -19.37 -15.65
C GLU A 89 -20.97 -17.88 -15.99
N ILE A 90 -21.90 -17.35 -16.79
CA ILE A 90 -21.98 -15.92 -17.10
C ILE A 90 -22.24 -15.10 -15.82
N VAL A 91 -23.19 -15.53 -14.98
CA VAL A 91 -23.51 -14.85 -13.72
C VAL A 91 -22.34 -14.90 -12.74
N TRP A 92 -21.65 -16.03 -12.65
CA TRP A 92 -20.45 -16.17 -11.83
C TRP A 92 -19.33 -15.24 -12.32
N SER A 93 -19.05 -15.26 -13.62
CA SER A 93 -18.04 -14.40 -14.25
C SER A 93 -18.36 -12.91 -14.04
N MET A 94 -19.64 -12.53 -14.10
CA MET A 94 -20.11 -11.19 -13.76
C MET A 94 -19.86 -10.87 -12.28
N THR A 95 -20.16 -11.81 -11.37
CA THR A 95 -19.95 -11.65 -9.92
C THR A 95 -18.48 -11.43 -9.57
N VAL A 96 -17.56 -12.12 -10.24
CA VAL A 96 -16.11 -11.95 -10.04
C VAL A 96 -15.61 -10.65 -10.68
N SER A 97 -16.07 -10.31 -11.89
CA SER A 97 -15.56 -9.15 -12.65
C SER A 97 -16.14 -7.79 -12.24
N ILE A 98 -17.34 -7.74 -11.64
CA ILE A 98 -17.98 -6.48 -11.21
C ILE A 98 -17.14 -5.71 -10.18
N VAL A 99 -16.26 -6.41 -9.44
CA VAL A 99 -15.30 -5.80 -8.50
C VAL A 99 -14.34 -4.85 -9.23
N CYS A 100 -13.96 -5.16 -10.47
CA CYS A 100 -13.07 -4.32 -11.29
C CYS A 100 -13.77 -3.03 -11.71
N ILE A 101 -15.04 -3.11 -12.09
CA ILE A 101 -15.86 -1.93 -12.41
C ILE A 101 -15.99 -1.04 -11.17
N GLY A 102 -16.29 -1.64 -10.02
CA GLY A 102 -16.30 -0.93 -8.76
C GLY A 102 -14.95 -0.26 -8.43
N GLY A 103 -13.85 -0.97 -8.69
CA GLY A 103 -12.48 -0.47 -8.52
C GLY A 103 -12.16 0.74 -9.40
N ILE A 104 -12.63 0.77 -10.65
CA ILE A 104 -12.50 1.92 -11.55
C ILE A 104 -13.21 3.14 -10.96
N VAL A 105 -14.46 2.96 -10.52
CA VAL A 105 -15.25 4.04 -9.91
C VAL A 105 -14.60 4.54 -8.62
N GLY A 106 -14.17 3.64 -7.73
CA GLY A 106 -13.48 3.99 -6.50
C GLY A 106 -12.14 4.71 -6.73
N SER A 107 -11.37 4.26 -7.73
CA SER A 107 -10.10 4.91 -8.10
C SER A 107 -10.32 6.31 -8.65
N ALA A 108 -11.37 6.53 -9.45
CA ALA A 108 -11.72 7.86 -9.97
C ALA A 108 -12.12 8.83 -8.85
N LEU A 109 -12.79 8.35 -7.80
CA LEU A 109 -13.21 9.15 -6.65
C LEU A 109 -12.06 9.47 -5.67
N THR A 110 -10.93 8.78 -5.78
CA THR A 110 -9.76 8.94 -4.88
C THR A 110 -9.29 10.39 -4.82
N SER A 111 -9.07 11.04 -5.96
CA SER A 111 -8.52 12.40 -6.01
C SER A 111 -9.47 13.43 -5.41
N LEU A 112 -10.78 13.27 -5.65
CA LEU A 112 -11.81 14.14 -5.12
C LEU A 112 -11.92 14.00 -3.59
N LEU A 113 -12.05 12.77 -3.09
CA LEU A 113 -12.24 12.52 -1.66
C LEU A 113 -10.97 12.83 -0.85
N ALA A 114 -9.79 12.42 -1.33
CA ALA A 114 -8.53 12.69 -0.64
C ALA A 114 -8.17 14.18 -0.58
N GLY A 115 -8.63 14.98 -1.56
CA GLY A 115 -8.48 16.44 -1.57
C GLY A 115 -9.50 17.17 -0.68
N THR A 116 -10.74 16.68 -0.62
CA THR A 116 -11.83 17.33 0.12
C THR A 116 -11.86 16.98 1.60
N LEU A 117 -11.89 15.68 1.93
CA LEU A 117 -11.97 15.16 3.30
C LEU A 117 -10.59 15.03 3.95
N GLY A 118 -9.55 14.87 3.13
CA GLY A 118 -8.20 14.52 3.57
C GLY A 118 -8.01 13.02 3.68
N ARG A 119 -6.75 12.58 3.61
CA ARG A 119 -6.39 11.17 3.42
C ARG A 119 -6.94 10.25 4.52
N ARG A 120 -6.73 10.64 5.80
CA ARG A 120 -7.18 9.86 6.97
C ARG A 120 -8.70 9.74 7.04
N MET A 121 -9.42 10.85 6.89
CA MET A 121 -10.89 10.83 6.93
C MET A 121 -11.48 10.06 5.75
N THR A 122 -10.88 10.15 4.56
CA THR A 122 -11.30 9.31 3.42
C THR A 122 -11.14 7.83 3.73
N LEU A 123 -10.04 7.39 4.34
CA LEU A 123 -9.88 5.98 4.75
C LEU A 123 -10.92 5.56 5.80
N ILE A 124 -11.23 6.41 6.78
CA ILE A 124 -12.27 6.13 7.78
C ILE A 124 -13.65 6.00 7.11
N SER A 125 -14.02 6.94 6.24
CA SER A 125 -15.29 6.89 5.50
C SER A 125 -15.38 5.67 4.56
N ASN A 126 -14.25 5.28 3.94
CA ASN A 126 -14.18 4.12 3.06
C ASN A 126 -14.49 2.80 3.79
N ASN A 127 -14.19 2.70 5.08
CA ASN A 127 -14.57 1.53 5.88
C ASN A 127 -16.08 1.36 6.06
N GLY A 128 -16.87 2.42 5.87
CA GLY A 128 -18.33 2.32 5.74
C GLY A 128 -18.73 1.48 4.53
N LEU A 129 -18.06 1.68 3.38
CA LEU A 129 -18.26 0.86 2.17
C LEU A 129 -17.80 -0.58 2.40
N ALA A 130 -16.68 -0.79 3.10
CA ALA A 130 -16.19 -2.12 3.46
C ALA A 130 -17.23 -2.90 4.29
N THR A 131 -17.78 -2.25 5.31
CA THR A 131 -18.78 -2.85 6.20
C THR A 131 -20.07 -3.14 5.46
N LEU A 132 -20.54 -2.20 4.64
CA LEU A 132 -21.72 -2.39 3.81
C LEU A 132 -21.54 -3.56 2.84
N ALA A 133 -20.39 -3.64 2.15
CA ALA A 133 -20.08 -4.75 1.25
C ALA A 133 -20.11 -6.10 1.99
N GLY A 134 -19.49 -6.18 3.18
CA GLY A 134 -19.44 -7.40 3.97
C GLY A 134 -20.80 -7.85 4.45
N LEU A 135 -21.63 -6.90 4.88
CA LEU A 135 -23.02 -7.16 5.26
C LEU A 135 -23.83 -7.68 4.07
N MET A 136 -23.78 -7.01 2.91
CA MET A 136 -24.51 -7.42 1.71
C MET A 136 -24.08 -8.81 1.22
N MET A 137 -22.78 -9.07 1.17
CA MET A 137 -22.26 -10.36 0.72
C MET A 137 -22.57 -11.49 1.71
N GLY A 138 -22.44 -11.24 3.02
CA GLY A 138 -22.73 -12.23 4.04
C GLY A 138 -24.23 -12.51 4.22
N THR A 139 -25.11 -11.51 4.04
CA THR A 139 -26.56 -11.70 4.13
C THR A 139 -27.19 -12.31 2.88
N ALA A 140 -26.47 -12.33 1.75
CA ALA A 140 -26.97 -12.80 0.46
C ALA A 140 -27.57 -14.21 0.53
N LYS A 141 -26.95 -15.11 1.30
CA LYS A 141 -27.44 -16.48 1.49
C LYS A 141 -28.75 -16.53 2.29
N TYR A 142 -28.91 -15.71 3.32
CA TYR A 142 -30.09 -15.76 4.20
C TYR A 142 -31.35 -15.13 3.58
N ILE A 143 -31.18 -14.30 2.54
CA ILE A 143 -32.26 -13.61 1.83
C ILE A 143 -32.52 -14.28 0.47
N ASP A 144 -31.81 -15.37 0.14
CA ASP A 144 -31.85 -16.06 -1.16
C ASP A 144 -31.71 -15.09 -2.36
N GLY A 145 -30.84 -14.09 -2.18
CA GLY A 145 -30.68 -12.97 -3.12
C GLY A 145 -29.29 -12.95 -3.75
N TYR A 146 -29.09 -13.69 -4.85
CA TYR A 146 -27.80 -13.67 -5.57
C TYR A 146 -27.39 -12.27 -6.07
N TRP A 147 -28.36 -11.41 -6.40
CA TRP A 147 -28.12 -10.02 -6.79
C TRP A 147 -27.44 -9.21 -5.68
N LEU A 148 -27.70 -9.55 -4.41
CA LEU A 148 -27.12 -8.87 -3.26
C LEU A 148 -25.62 -9.19 -3.12
N LEU A 149 -25.21 -10.40 -3.49
CA LEU A 149 -23.80 -10.77 -3.59
C LEU A 149 -23.11 -9.96 -4.70
N ILE A 150 -23.72 -9.84 -5.89
CA ILE A 150 -23.18 -9.05 -7.01
C ILE A 150 -23.03 -7.59 -6.61
N LEU A 151 -24.05 -7.02 -5.95
CA LEU A 151 -24.00 -5.64 -5.49
C LEU A 151 -22.97 -5.44 -4.37
N GLY A 152 -22.86 -6.38 -3.43
CA GLY A 152 -21.83 -6.39 -2.41
C GLY A 152 -20.41 -6.45 -3.01
N ARG A 153 -20.21 -7.25 -4.07
CA ARG A 153 -18.95 -7.29 -4.84
C ARG A 153 -18.63 -5.97 -5.52
N PHE A 154 -19.62 -5.30 -6.09
CA PHE A 154 -19.46 -3.94 -6.65
C PHE A 154 -19.02 -2.95 -5.57
N VAL A 155 -19.69 -2.92 -4.42
CA VAL A 155 -19.35 -2.03 -3.29
C VAL A 155 -17.96 -2.36 -2.72
N SER A 156 -17.60 -3.64 -2.62
CA SER A 156 -16.24 -4.06 -2.26
C SER A 156 -15.20 -3.58 -3.27
N GLY A 157 -15.55 -3.55 -4.56
CA GLY A 157 -14.73 -2.96 -5.61
C GLY A 157 -14.49 -1.47 -5.42
N LEU A 158 -15.54 -0.71 -5.10
CA LEU A 158 -15.42 0.73 -4.78
C LEU A 158 -14.46 0.95 -3.62
N ASN A 159 -14.62 0.16 -2.55
CA ASN A 159 -13.71 0.17 -1.40
C ASN A 159 -12.26 -0.12 -1.82
N ALA A 160 -12.05 -1.21 -2.55
CA ALA A 160 -10.72 -1.63 -3.00
C ALA A 160 -10.03 -0.58 -3.87
N GLY A 161 -10.78 0.07 -4.78
CA GLY A 161 -10.27 1.15 -5.64
C GLY A 161 -9.86 2.40 -4.84
N LEU A 162 -10.69 2.82 -3.88
CA LEU A 162 -10.35 3.93 -2.98
C LEU A 162 -9.12 3.61 -2.12
N ASN A 163 -9.04 2.41 -1.55
CA ASN A 163 -7.90 1.97 -0.76
C ASN A 163 -6.60 1.93 -1.60
N ALA A 164 -6.66 1.45 -2.84
CA ALA A 164 -5.50 1.37 -3.72
C ALA A 164 -4.88 2.75 -4.05
N GLY A 165 -5.68 3.82 -4.01
CA GLY A 165 -5.19 5.19 -4.22
C GLY A 165 -4.85 5.92 -2.92
N VAL A 166 -5.76 5.93 -1.94
CA VAL A 166 -5.65 6.73 -0.73
C VAL A 166 -4.65 6.15 0.26
N ALA A 167 -4.57 4.82 0.42
CA ALA A 167 -3.70 4.22 1.41
C ALA A 167 -2.21 4.43 1.10
N PRO A 168 -1.72 4.21 -0.15
CA PRO A 168 -0.33 4.55 -0.51
C PRO A 168 -0.04 6.04 -0.39
N MET A 169 -1.02 6.91 -0.71
CA MET A 169 -0.87 8.36 -0.54
C MET A 169 -0.68 8.73 0.93
N TYR A 170 -1.56 8.25 1.82
CA TYR A 170 -1.46 8.47 3.26
C TYR A 170 -0.12 7.96 3.81
N LEU A 171 0.24 6.72 3.47
CA LEU A 171 1.50 6.10 3.88
C LEU A 171 2.71 6.93 3.42
N SER A 172 2.73 7.39 2.17
CA SER A 172 3.83 8.19 1.64
C SER A 172 3.97 9.57 2.30
N GLU A 173 2.84 10.16 2.73
CA GLU A 173 2.79 11.50 3.32
C GLU A 173 3.12 11.51 4.82
N ILE A 174 2.82 10.43 5.56
CA ILE A 174 3.21 10.29 6.97
C ILE A 174 4.63 9.78 7.16
N SER A 175 5.20 9.14 6.13
CA SER A 175 6.50 8.49 6.21
C SER A 175 7.67 9.46 5.98
N PRO A 176 8.74 9.38 6.78
CA PRO A 176 9.97 10.09 6.47
C PRO A 176 10.56 9.59 5.15
N MET A 177 11.21 10.48 4.40
CA MET A 177 11.69 10.20 3.04
C MET A 177 12.50 8.90 2.92
N ARG A 178 13.29 8.57 3.96
CA ARG A 178 14.13 7.36 4.03
C ARG A 178 13.33 6.04 4.11
N LEU A 179 12.15 6.04 4.74
CA LEU A 179 11.36 4.83 5.00
C LEU A 179 10.21 4.64 3.99
N ARG A 180 9.96 5.60 3.10
CA ARG A 180 8.85 5.54 2.13
C ARG A 180 8.86 4.27 1.29
N GLY A 181 10.05 3.81 0.87
CA GLY A 181 10.21 2.57 0.11
C GLY A 181 9.79 1.34 0.91
N SER A 182 10.35 1.16 2.10
CA SER A 182 10.07 0.04 2.99
C SER A 182 8.60 0.00 3.45
N ILE A 183 7.99 1.16 3.66
CA ILE A 183 6.56 1.26 4.05
C ILE A 183 5.64 0.89 2.88
N GLY A 184 5.97 1.29 1.65
CA GLY A 184 5.27 0.83 0.45
C GLY A 184 5.40 -0.68 0.24
N ALA A 185 6.58 -1.24 0.49
CA ALA A 185 6.83 -2.68 0.48
C ALA A 185 5.99 -3.43 1.52
N MET A 186 5.90 -2.90 2.75
CA MET A 186 5.06 -3.51 3.80
C MET A 186 3.58 -3.53 3.41
N TYR A 187 3.08 -2.48 2.76
CA TYR A 187 1.71 -2.45 2.25
C TYR A 187 1.45 -3.60 1.26
N GLN A 188 2.37 -3.82 0.32
CA GLN A 188 2.27 -4.94 -0.62
C GLN A 188 2.37 -6.30 0.07
N LEU A 189 3.26 -6.44 1.06
CA LEU A 189 3.40 -7.66 1.83
C LEU A 189 2.09 -8.02 2.55
N VAL A 190 1.43 -7.03 3.18
CA VAL A 190 0.11 -7.25 3.81
C VAL A 190 -0.91 -7.76 2.80
N ILE A 191 -0.99 -7.19 1.59
CA ILE A 191 -1.90 -7.67 0.55
C ILE A 191 -1.65 -9.16 0.25
N THR A 192 -0.39 -9.57 0.08
CA THR A 192 -0.07 -10.98 -0.22
C THR A 192 -0.34 -11.93 0.93
N ILE A 193 -0.09 -11.50 2.17
CA ILE A 193 -0.44 -12.27 3.37
C ILE A 193 -1.97 -12.43 3.47
N SER A 194 -2.73 -11.41 3.12
CA SER A 194 -4.19 -11.45 3.17
C SER A 194 -4.81 -12.32 2.09
N ILE A 195 -4.19 -12.40 0.91
CA ILE A 195 -4.54 -13.41 -0.12
C ILE A 195 -4.34 -14.81 0.46
N LEU A 196 -3.20 -15.08 1.09
CA LEU A 196 -2.92 -16.38 1.70
C LEU A 196 -3.92 -16.70 2.83
N ILE A 197 -4.22 -15.74 3.70
CA ILE A 197 -5.23 -15.91 4.76
C ILE A 197 -6.60 -16.24 4.17
N ALA A 198 -7.02 -15.56 3.10
CA ALA A 198 -8.28 -15.87 2.42
C ALA A 198 -8.31 -17.30 1.86
N GLN A 199 -7.21 -17.75 1.26
CA GLN A 199 -7.09 -19.11 0.72
C GLN A 199 -7.12 -20.18 1.82
N VAL A 200 -6.43 -19.93 2.95
CA VAL A 200 -6.41 -20.84 4.11
C VAL A 200 -7.79 -20.93 4.77
N LEU A 201 -8.44 -19.79 5.01
CA LEU A 201 -9.77 -19.76 5.60
C LEU A 201 -10.82 -20.35 4.67
N GLY A 202 -10.66 -20.17 3.35
CA GLY A 202 -11.53 -20.73 2.32
C GLY A 202 -11.43 -22.24 2.14
N HIS A 203 -10.49 -22.92 2.80
CA HIS A 203 -10.36 -24.38 2.74
C HIS A 203 -11.61 -25.07 3.34
N GLU A 204 -12.00 -26.20 2.76
CA GLU A 204 -13.14 -27.03 3.19
C GLU A 204 -13.11 -27.45 4.68
N ASN A 205 -11.94 -27.53 5.30
CA ASN A 205 -11.78 -27.92 6.70
C ASN A 205 -11.91 -26.76 7.69
N VAL A 206 -12.05 -25.52 7.22
CA VAL A 206 -12.05 -24.31 8.05
C VAL A 206 -13.39 -23.59 7.96
N LEU A 207 -13.59 -22.75 6.95
CA LEU A 207 -14.83 -21.98 6.74
C LEU A 207 -15.39 -22.16 5.32
N GLY A 208 -14.70 -22.88 4.44
CA GLY A 208 -15.14 -23.23 3.10
C GLY A 208 -16.18 -24.36 3.06
N THR A 209 -17.11 -24.40 4.02
CA THR A 209 -18.20 -25.38 4.06
C THR A 209 -19.52 -24.76 3.60
N GLU A 210 -20.49 -25.60 3.22
CA GLU A 210 -21.82 -25.14 2.77
C GLU A 210 -22.49 -24.19 3.77
N CYS A 211 -22.35 -24.45 5.07
CA CYS A 211 -22.94 -23.61 6.11
C CYS A 211 -22.14 -22.33 6.39
N CYS A 212 -20.80 -22.38 6.29
CA CYS A 212 -19.92 -21.32 6.81
C CYS A 212 -19.36 -20.39 5.73
N TRP A 213 -19.53 -20.65 4.44
CA TRP A 213 -19.00 -19.76 3.40
C TRP A 213 -19.48 -18.29 3.50
N PRO A 214 -20.70 -17.96 3.98
CA PRO A 214 -21.07 -16.55 4.18
C PRO A 214 -20.25 -15.89 5.29
N MET A 215 -19.77 -16.65 6.28
CA MET A 215 -18.87 -16.14 7.32
C MET A 215 -17.55 -15.65 6.74
N LEU A 216 -17.04 -16.30 5.69
CA LEU A 216 -15.86 -15.81 4.95
C LEU A 216 -16.06 -14.39 4.44
N LEU A 217 -17.29 -14.05 4.02
CA LEU A 217 -17.61 -12.74 3.46
C LEU A 217 -17.86 -11.70 4.56
N TYR A 218 -18.39 -12.11 5.72
CA TYR A 218 -18.50 -11.24 6.89
C TYR A 218 -17.15 -10.85 7.50
N LEU A 219 -16.12 -11.68 7.35
CA LEU A 219 -14.81 -11.45 7.96
C LEU A 219 -14.15 -10.13 7.56
N ILE A 220 -14.55 -9.52 6.44
CA ILE A 220 -14.02 -8.21 6.01
C ILE A 220 -14.45 -7.06 6.93
N ILE A 221 -15.49 -7.25 7.75
CA ILE A 221 -15.98 -6.26 8.71
C ILE A 221 -14.98 -6.08 9.86
N ILE A 222 -14.30 -7.15 10.27
CA ILE A 222 -13.32 -7.12 11.37
C ILE A 222 -12.16 -6.16 11.09
N PRO A 223 -11.40 -6.28 9.98
CA PRO A 223 -10.34 -5.33 9.66
C PRO A 223 -10.89 -3.93 9.37
N ALA A 224 -12.15 -3.79 8.95
CA ALA A 224 -12.78 -2.48 8.76
C ALA A 224 -13.01 -1.74 10.09
N ILE A 225 -13.56 -2.42 11.08
CA ILE A 225 -13.74 -1.86 12.43
C ILE A 225 -12.37 -1.55 13.04
N TYR A 226 -11.42 -2.47 12.94
CA TYR A 226 -10.04 -2.25 13.39
C TYR A 226 -9.44 -0.98 12.76
N GLN A 227 -9.58 -0.81 11.44
CA GLN A 227 -9.04 0.34 10.75
C GLN A 227 -9.67 1.66 11.21
N VAL A 228 -11.00 1.70 11.41
CA VAL A 228 -11.70 2.89 11.92
C VAL A 228 -11.16 3.28 13.28
N VAL A 229 -11.06 2.32 14.21
CA VAL A 229 -10.55 2.58 15.56
C VAL A 229 -9.08 3.01 15.51
N ALA A 230 -8.23 2.29 14.79
CA ALA A 230 -6.80 2.55 14.74
C ALA A 230 -6.46 3.88 14.06
N LEU A 231 -7.17 4.24 12.98
CA LEU A 231 -7.01 5.53 12.31
C LEU A 231 -7.58 6.68 13.13
N PHE A 232 -8.59 6.46 13.99
CA PHE A 232 -9.09 7.52 14.87
C PHE A 232 -7.99 8.06 15.79
N PHE A 233 -7.05 7.22 16.24
CA PHE A 233 -5.90 7.63 17.05
C PHE A 233 -4.68 8.10 16.24
N SER A 234 -4.71 7.98 14.92
CA SER A 234 -3.61 8.39 14.04
C SER A 234 -3.71 9.87 13.66
N PRO A 235 -2.59 10.59 13.45
CA PRO A 235 -2.63 11.97 12.98
C PRO A 235 -3.06 12.05 11.51
N ASP A 236 -3.56 13.24 11.12
CA ASP A 236 -3.81 13.56 9.72
C ASP A 236 -2.48 13.72 8.96
N SER A 237 -2.53 13.61 7.63
CA SER A 237 -1.36 13.83 6.76
C SER A 237 -0.80 15.25 6.96
N PRO A 238 0.50 15.40 7.29
CA PRO A 238 1.14 16.71 7.41
C PRO A 238 1.06 17.53 6.11
N LYS A 239 1.21 16.87 4.96
CA LYS A 239 1.11 17.50 3.63
C LYS A 239 -0.30 18.05 3.39
N TYR A 240 -1.34 17.28 3.70
CA TYR A 240 -2.72 17.73 3.58
C TYR A 240 -3.02 18.94 4.50
N LEU A 241 -2.50 18.93 5.73
CA LEU A 241 -2.70 20.03 6.67
C LEU A 241 -2.02 21.33 6.20
N LEU A 242 -0.81 21.24 5.64
CA LEU A 242 -0.11 22.38 5.04
C LEU A 242 -0.84 22.92 3.80
N GLU A 243 -1.35 22.04 2.92
CA GLU A 243 -2.15 22.44 1.75
C GLU A 243 -3.41 23.24 2.15
N ARG A 244 -3.97 22.97 3.34
CA ARG A 244 -5.13 23.66 3.93
C ARG A 244 -4.77 24.89 4.78
N GLY A 245 -3.49 25.27 4.86
CA GLY A 245 -3.02 26.41 5.67
C GLY A 245 -3.10 26.19 7.19
N LYS A 246 -3.10 24.94 7.65
CA LYS A 246 -3.15 24.57 9.07
C LYS A 246 -1.76 24.21 9.60
N ASP A 247 -0.85 25.16 9.52
CA ASP A 247 0.59 24.97 9.78
C ASP A 247 0.89 24.42 11.18
N GLU A 248 0.28 24.96 12.23
CA GLU A 248 0.48 24.48 13.60
C GLU A 248 0.09 23.00 13.78
N LYS A 249 -1.01 22.58 13.13
CA LYS A 249 -1.46 21.19 13.18
C LYS A 249 -0.54 20.29 12.37
N ALA A 250 -0.03 20.77 11.25
CA ALA A 250 0.92 20.02 10.43
C ALA A 250 2.23 19.76 11.17
N ILE A 251 2.77 20.79 11.84
CA ILE A 251 3.98 20.66 12.67
C ILE A 251 3.75 19.63 13.77
N LYS A 252 2.68 19.78 14.56
CA LYS A 252 2.33 18.80 15.62
C LYS A 252 2.19 17.37 15.08
N ALA A 253 1.53 17.18 13.94
CA ALA A 253 1.39 15.87 13.31
C ALA A 253 2.76 15.28 12.89
N SER A 254 3.63 16.11 12.29
CA SER A 254 4.97 15.69 11.87
C SER A 254 5.87 15.37 13.07
N GLU A 255 5.80 16.16 14.15
CA GLU A 255 6.52 15.88 15.40
C GLU A 255 6.05 14.59 16.06
N GLN A 256 4.74 14.30 16.02
CA GLN A 256 4.20 13.05 16.54
C GLN A 256 4.64 11.84 15.72
N LEU A 257 4.80 11.97 14.41
CA LEU A 257 5.21 10.88 13.51
C LEU A 257 6.72 10.65 13.53
N CYS A 258 7.52 11.71 13.39
CA CYS A 258 8.96 11.61 13.18
C CYS A 258 9.80 12.02 14.41
N GLY A 259 9.18 12.54 15.48
CA GLY A 259 9.87 13.23 16.57
C GLY A 259 10.15 14.70 16.23
N LYS A 260 10.51 15.51 17.22
CA LYS A 260 10.64 16.97 17.06
C LYS A 260 11.60 17.41 15.95
N VAL A 261 12.86 16.93 16.02
CA VAL A 261 13.93 17.37 15.11
C VAL A 261 13.70 16.92 13.66
N GLU A 262 13.36 15.64 13.44
CA GLU A 262 13.09 15.12 12.08
C GLU A 262 11.74 15.61 11.56
N GLY A 263 10.77 15.87 12.45
CA GLY A 263 9.45 16.40 12.11
C GLY A 263 9.49 17.83 11.55
N GLU A 264 10.28 18.71 12.14
CA GLU A 264 10.49 20.08 11.65
C GLU A 264 11.16 20.08 10.27
N ALA A 265 12.26 19.33 10.11
CA ALA A 265 12.95 19.19 8.82
C ALA A 265 12.03 18.61 7.73
N ASN A 266 11.18 17.65 8.08
CA ASN A 266 10.20 17.07 7.17
C ASN A 266 9.12 18.09 6.74
N ILE A 267 8.67 18.96 7.65
CA ILE A 267 7.72 20.03 7.33
C ILE A 267 8.32 21.05 6.37
N GLU A 268 9.57 21.45 6.60
CA GLU A 268 10.27 22.36 5.70
C GLU A 268 10.42 21.77 4.29
N ALA A 269 10.80 20.49 4.19
CA ALA A 269 10.86 19.78 2.91
C ALA A 269 9.50 19.74 2.21
N ILE A 270 8.41 19.46 2.94
CA ILE A 270 7.06 19.44 2.38
C ILE A 270 6.61 20.85 1.96
N ARG A 271 6.95 21.90 2.71
CA ARG A 271 6.66 23.30 2.33
C ARG A 271 7.36 23.66 1.02
N ASN A 272 8.62 23.30 0.87
CA ASN A 272 9.38 23.53 -0.36
C ASN A 272 8.77 22.76 -1.54
N GLU A 273 8.33 21.51 -1.33
CA GLU A 273 7.61 20.72 -2.33
C GLU A 273 6.29 21.38 -2.76
N ILE A 274 5.49 21.87 -1.80
CA ILE A 274 4.22 22.56 -2.08
C ILE A 274 4.47 23.89 -2.80
N ALA A 275 5.49 24.66 -2.41
CA ALA A 275 5.84 25.91 -3.06
C ALA A 275 6.25 25.68 -4.52
N ALA A 276 7.14 24.73 -4.77
CA ALA A 276 7.54 24.33 -6.13
C ALA A 276 6.35 23.80 -6.95
N ALA A 277 5.43 23.07 -6.32
CA ALA A 277 4.23 22.57 -6.98
C ALA A 277 3.22 23.69 -7.35
N ARG A 278 3.19 24.80 -6.60
CA ARG A 278 2.34 25.97 -6.89
C ARG A 278 2.84 26.79 -8.08
N GLU A 279 4.15 26.80 -8.31
CA GLU A 279 4.76 27.48 -9.47
C GLU A 279 4.49 26.74 -10.79
N LEU A 280 4.16 25.44 -10.71
CA LEU A 280 3.80 24.65 -11.86
C LEU A 280 2.31 24.82 -12.20
N PRO A 281 1.94 24.90 -13.49
CA PRO A 281 0.53 24.95 -13.89
C PRO A 281 -0.18 23.67 -13.44
N LYS A 282 -1.39 23.82 -12.88
CA LYS A 282 -2.23 22.68 -12.51
C LYS A 282 -2.51 21.84 -13.75
N VAL A 283 -2.04 20.59 -13.73
CA VAL A 283 -2.21 19.65 -14.84
C VAL A 283 -3.54 18.92 -14.66
N THR A 284 -4.43 19.04 -15.64
CA THR A 284 -5.68 18.28 -15.68
C THR A 284 -5.46 16.93 -16.37
N MET A 285 -6.32 15.93 -16.13
CA MET A 285 -6.28 14.63 -16.83
C MET A 285 -6.26 14.79 -18.35
N HIS A 286 -6.99 15.77 -18.87
CA HIS A 286 -7.01 16.12 -20.29
C HIS A 286 -5.65 16.66 -20.79
N ASP A 287 -4.91 17.38 -19.96
CA ASP A 287 -3.60 17.93 -20.30
C ASP A 287 -2.53 16.83 -20.31
N MET A 288 -2.70 15.77 -19.52
CA MET A 288 -1.82 14.60 -19.54
C MET A 288 -1.82 13.91 -20.92
N VAL A 289 -2.97 13.91 -21.60
CA VAL A 289 -3.10 13.35 -22.97
C VAL A 289 -2.67 14.38 -24.02
N LYS A 290 -3.05 15.65 -23.88
CA LYS A 290 -2.75 16.67 -24.91
C LYS A 290 -1.28 17.08 -24.94
N VAL A 291 -0.64 17.26 -23.78
CA VAL A 291 0.71 17.82 -23.68
C VAL A 291 1.77 16.75 -23.97
N LYS A 292 2.59 16.97 -25.00
CA LYS A 292 3.62 16.03 -25.47
C LYS A 292 4.61 15.60 -24.37
N LYS A 293 4.89 16.47 -23.39
CA LYS A 293 5.74 16.19 -22.22
C LYS A 293 5.21 15.05 -21.35
N TYR A 294 3.89 14.93 -21.19
CA TYR A 294 3.26 13.95 -20.30
C TYR A 294 2.86 12.65 -21.00
N ARG A 295 2.71 12.66 -22.34
CA ARG A 295 2.33 11.47 -23.12
C ARG A 295 3.27 10.29 -22.93
N LYS A 296 4.59 10.51 -22.97
CA LYS A 296 5.57 9.41 -22.83
C LYS A 296 5.47 8.73 -21.44
N PRO A 297 5.51 9.46 -20.31
CA PRO A 297 5.24 8.88 -19.00
C PRO A 297 3.87 8.18 -18.90
N LEU A 298 2.82 8.79 -19.46
CA LEU A 298 1.47 8.21 -19.43
C LEU A 298 1.42 6.87 -20.17
N ILE A 299 1.96 6.79 -21.39
CA ILE A 299 2.02 5.55 -22.18
C ILE A 299 2.80 4.48 -21.43
N ILE A 300 3.95 4.82 -20.85
CA ILE A 300 4.74 3.86 -20.05
C ILE A 300 3.92 3.34 -18.88
N MET A 301 3.26 4.21 -18.11
CA MET A 301 2.41 3.79 -17.00
C MET A 301 1.25 2.89 -17.45
N CYS A 302 0.54 3.26 -18.52
CA CYS A 302 -0.54 2.46 -19.08
C CYS A 302 -0.06 1.09 -19.56
N LEU A 303 1.07 1.03 -20.28
CA LEU A 303 1.64 -0.23 -20.75
C LEU A 303 2.09 -1.12 -19.58
N LEU A 304 2.71 -0.55 -18.55
CA LEU A 304 3.13 -1.30 -17.38
C LEU A 304 1.93 -1.87 -16.60
N MET A 305 0.88 -1.07 -16.40
CA MET A 305 -0.35 -1.53 -15.73
C MET A 305 -1.09 -2.58 -16.57
N ALA A 306 -1.16 -2.38 -17.89
CA ALA A 306 -1.77 -3.35 -18.80
C ALA A 306 -0.98 -4.67 -18.79
N ALA A 307 0.35 -4.61 -18.89
CA ALA A 307 1.20 -5.80 -18.86
C ALA A 307 1.10 -6.53 -17.52
N GLN A 308 0.98 -5.81 -16.39
CA GLN A 308 0.74 -6.43 -15.08
C GLN A 308 -0.60 -7.18 -15.04
N GLN A 309 -1.69 -6.60 -15.56
CA GLN A 309 -3.01 -7.26 -15.54
C GLN A 309 -3.11 -8.40 -16.57
N LEU A 310 -2.54 -8.21 -17.76
CA LEU A 310 -2.54 -9.18 -18.86
C LEU A 310 -1.57 -10.35 -18.64
N SER A 311 -0.69 -10.26 -17.63
CA SER A 311 0.12 -11.40 -17.17
C SER A 311 -0.74 -12.58 -16.68
N GLY A 312 -2.02 -12.34 -16.39
CA GLY A 312 -2.93 -13.39 -15.91
C GLY A 312 -2.82 -13.66 -14.41
N ILE A 313 -2.05 -12.87 -13.65
CA ILE A 313 -1.89 -13.08 -12.20
C ILE A 313 -3.23 -13.11 -11.44
N ASN A 314 -4.19 -12.28 -11.83
CA ASN A 314 -5.53 -12.28 -11.23
C ASN A 314 -6.36 -13.50 -11.64
N ALA A 315 -6.13 -14.07 -12.82
CA ALA A 315 -6.77 -15.33 -13.20
C ALA A 315 -6.29 -16.48 -12.29
N VAL A 316 -5.00 -16.50 -11.93
CA VAL A 316 -4.47 -17.43 -10.93
C VAL A 316 -5.11 -17.16 -9.55
N ILE A 317 -5.15 -15.92 -9.09
CA ILE A 317 -5.70 -15.59 -7.76
C ILE A 317 -7.20 -15.91 -7.66
N TYR A 318 -7.97 -15.73 -8.74
CA TYR A 318 -9.42 -15.95 -8.73
C TYR A 318 -9.84 -17.38 -9.04
N TYR A 319 -9.08 -18.11 -9.86
CA TYR A 319 -9.49 -19.40 -10.41
C TYR A 319 -8.47 -20.53 -10.20
N SER A 320 -7.41 -20.35 -9.40
CA SER A 320 -6.39 -21.40 -9.20
C SER A 320 -6.96 -22.74 -8.78
N THR A 321 -8.00 -22.75 -7.93
CA THR A 321 -8.60 -24.01 -7.46
C THR A 321 -9.23 -24.78 -8.63
N ASP A 322 -9.90 -24.08 -9.53
CA ASP A 322 -10.48 -24.69 -10.73
C ASP A 322 -9.43 -25.08 -11.77
N ILE A 323 -8.38 -24.27 -11.94
CA ILE A 323 -7.25 -24.60 -12.83
C ILE A 323 -6.58 -25.90 -12.37
N PHE A 324 -6.34 -26.05 -11.06
CA PHE A 324 -5.74 -27.26 -10.50
C PHE A 324 -6.67 -28.47 -10.61
N LYS A 325 -7.99 -28.29 -10.42
CA LYS A 325 -8.99 -29.35 -10.66
C LYS A 325 -9.02 -29.79 -12.13
N ALA A 326 -9.00 -28.84 -13.07
CA ALA A 326 -8.94 -29.13 -14.49
C ALA A 326 -7.64 -29.87 -14.89
N GLY A 327 -6.56 -29.65 -14.14
CA GLY A 327 -5.30 -30.41 -14.25
C GLY A 327 -5.34 -31.83 -13.67
N GLY A 328 -6.48 -32.28 -13.13
CA GLY A 328 -6.68 -33.63 -12.62
C GLY A 328 -6.47 -33.80 -11.10
N LEU A 329 -6.29 -32.71 -10.36
CA LEU A 329 -6.19 -32.78 -8.89
C LEU A 329 -7.57 -32.94 -8.25
N SER A 330 -7.64 -33.67 -7.14
CA SER A 330 -8.85 -33.75 -6.31
C SER A 330 -9.18 -32.39 -5.67
N GLU A 331 -10.43 -32.20 -5.25
CA GLU A 331 -10.90 -30.92 -4.68
C GLU A 331 -10.06 -30.46 -3.48
N SER A 332 -9.76 -31.37 -2.55
CA SER A 332 -8.93 -31.09 -1.38
C SER A 332 -7.47 -30.76 -1.74
N THR A 333 -6.90 -31.50 -2.71
CA THR A 333 -5.51 -31.29 -3.14
C THR A 333 -5.37 -30.00 -3.95
N ALA A 334 -6.38 -29.65 -4.75
CA ALA A 334 -6.42 -28.39 -5.50
C ALA A 334 -6.52 -27.17 -4.56
N GLN A 335 -7.32 -27.25 -3.49
CA GLN A 335 -7.35 -26.20 -2.46
C GLN A 335 -6.00 -26.05 -1.76
N LEU A 336 -5.34 -27.16 -1.42
CA LEU A 336 -4.00 -27.13 -0.82
C LEU A 336 -2.94 -26.56 -1.79
N ALA A 337 -3.01 -26.91 -3.08
CA ALA A 337 -2.14 -26.35 -4.11
C ALA A 337 -2.35 -24.83 -4.26
N THR A 338 -3.59 -24.35 -4.21
CA THR A 338 -3.92 -22.92 -4.18
C THR A 338 -3.28 -22.21 -2.98
N VAL A 339 -3.30 -22.80 -1.79
CA VAL A 339 -2.59 -22.28 -0.60
C VAL A 339 -1.08 -22.26 -0.84
N GLY A 340 -0.52 -23.30 -1.47
CA GLY A 340 0.88 -23.34 -1.88
C GLY A 340 1.29 -22.18 -2.79
N VAL A 341 0.46 -21.83 -3.78
CA VAL A 341 0.66 -20.64 -4.63
C VAL A 341 0.67 -19.36 -3.79
N GLY A 342 -0.23 -19.25 -2.80
CA GLY A 342 -0.25 -18.13 -1.85
C GLY A 342 1.04 -18.01 -1.04
N ILE A 343 1.58 -19.13 -0.55
CA ILE A 343 2.86 -19.15 0.20
C ILE A 343 4.00 -18.66 -0.70
N VAL A 344 4.09 -19.19 -1.93
CA VAL A 344 5.11 -18.75 -2.89
C VAL A 344 4.96 -17.25 -3.18
N ASN A 345 3.74 -16.75 -3.35
CA ASN A 345 3.47 -15.33 -3.57
C ASN A 345 4.01 -14.45 -2.42
N VAL A 346 3.81 -14.86 -1.17
CA VAL A 346 4.36 -14.14 0.00
C VAL A 346 5.88 -14.19 0.01
N LEU A 347 6.49 -15.36 -0.19
CA LEU A 347 7.95 -15.52 -0.18
C LEU A 347 8.63 -14.71 -1.29
N VAL A 348 8.09 -14.76 -2.51
CA VAL A 348 8.59 -13.98 -3.65
C VAL A 348 8.39 -12.49 -3.40
N THR A 349 7.30 -12.07 -2.76
CA THR A 349 7.09 -10.66 -2.37
C THR A 349 8.15 -10.20 -1.38
N ILE A 350 8.45 -10.99 -0.35
CA ILE A 350 9.53 -10.69 0.61
C ILE A 350 10.87 -10.56 -0.12
N ALA A 351 11.21 -11.52 -0.98
CA ALA A 351 12.43 -11.47 -1.79
C ALA A 351 12.47 -10.24 -2.71
N GLY A 352 11.34 -9.91 -3.34
CA GLY A 352 11.19 -8.76 -4.23
C GLY A 352 11.44 -7.42 -3.53
N VAL A 353 11.05 -7.29 -2.26
CA VAL A 353 11.33 -6.10 -1.45
C VAL A 353 12.83 -5.89 -1.26
N PHE A 354 13.60 -6.95 -1.01
CA PHE A 354 15.07 -6.83 -0.88
C PHE A 354 15.75 -6.64 -2.24
N LEU A 355 15.28 -7.33 -3.28
CA LEU A 355 15.85 -7.26 -4.63
C LEU A 355 15.63 -5.91 -5.30
N VAL A 356 14.52 -5.23 -5.02
CA VAL A 356 14.25 -3.91 -5.64
C VAL A 356 15.24 -2.85 -5.18
N GLU A 357 15.76 -2.96 -3.95
CA GLU A 357 16.75 -2.03 -3.40
C GLU A 357 18.18 -2.33 -3.90
N THR A 358 18.51 -3.60 -4.17
CA THR A 358 19.86 -4.01 -4.59
C THR A 358 20.05 -4.00 -6.11
N VAL A 359 19.09 -4.55 -6.87
CA VAL A 359 19.18 -4.72 -8.33
C VAL A 359 18.55 -3.53 -9.07
N GLY A 360 17.61 -2.84 -8.43
CA GLY A 360 16.88 -1.72 -9.01
C GLY A 360 15.65 -2.13 -9.82
N ARG A 361 14.80 -1.13 -10.14
CA ARG A 361 13.43 -1.35 -10.63
C ARG A 361 13.34 -1.87 -12.08
N LYS A 362 14.15 -1.33 -13.00
CA LYS A 362 14.12 -1.68 -14.44
C LYS A 362 14.53 -3.14 -14.74
N PRO A 363 15.68 -3.64 -14.25
CA PRO A 363 16.08 -5.02 -14.50
C PRO A 363 15.10 -6.02 -13.88
N LEU A 364 14.60 -5.74 -12.67
CA LEU A 364 13.62 -6.60 -12.01
C LEU A 364 12.32 -6.71 -12.82
N LEU A 365 11.86 -5.59 -13.38
CA LEU A 365 10.68 -5.57 -14.26
C LEU A 365 10.90 -6.34 -15.56
N ALA A 366 12.08 -6.22 -16.17
CA ALA A 366 12.41 -6.96 -17.39
C ALA A 366 12.46 -8.47 -17.15
N VAL A 367 13.14 -8.92 -16.09
CA VAL A 367 13.21 -10.34 -15.71
C VAL A 367 11.82 -10.88 -15.39
N GLY A 368 11.01 -10.13 -14.63
CA GLY A 368 9.65 -10.54 -14.29
C GLY A 368 8.77 -10.78 -15.52
N PHE A 369 8.85 -9.92 -16.53
CA PHE A 369 8.08 -10.12 -17.77
C PHE A 369 8.60 -11.27 -18.63
N VAL A 370 9.90 -11.54 -18.64
CA VAL A 370 10.47 -12.69 -19.37
C VAL A 370 10.10 -14.01 -18.71
N VAL A 371 10.08 -14.06 -17.37
CA VAL A 371 9.71 -15.28 -16.61
C VAL A 371 8.21 -15.55 -16.65
N CYS A 372 7.39 -14.52 -16.86
CA CYS A 372 5.93 -14.64 -16.88
C CYS A 372 5.36 -15.05 -18.25
N GLN A 373 6.18 -15.02 -19.33
CA GLN A 373 5.86 -15.66 -20.61
C GLN A 373 6.24 -17.14 -20.54
#